data_AF-A0A4R4UG99-F1
#
_entry.id   AF-A0A4R4UG99-F1
#
_cell.length_a   1.000
_cell.length_b   1.000
_cell.length_c   1.000
_cell.angle_alpha   90.00
_cell.angle_beta   90.00
_cell.angle_gamma   90.00
#
_symmetry.space_group_name_H-M   'P 1'
#
loop_
_entity.id
_entity.type
_entity.pdbx_description
1 polymer ?
#
loop_
_entity_poly.entity_id
_entity_poly.type
_entity_poly.pdbx_seq_one_letter_code
_entity_poly.pdbx_strand_id
1 'polypeptide(L)'
;MNGCPGSTAGWLALLVGCLEYDLGQRQAAEATRRSALSLGREVGSSGILGWAHEMRAWFALPPATTGAQSQRRMAARPRRAATACRQLVAQKAKALARMGRNDEMLKTLEHGRVLLDGMPYPDNVENHFMVDPSKYDFYAMDCYRQVGENRLARELSEEVIRASTDFQNHERWPMRIAEAQVTLGVVAAREGNLDEAIGYGRRALNPLVN
;
A
#
# COMPACT_ATOMS: atom_id res chain seq x y z
N MET A 1 4.61 27.74 -9.35
CA MET A 1 3.98 26.65 -10.13
C MET A 1 2.58 27.10 -10.52
N ASN A 2 2.40 27.64 -11.73
CA ASN A 2 1.07 27.97 -12.24
C ASN A 2 0.41 26.66 -12.70
N GLY A 3 -0.41 26.06 -11.84
CA GLY A 3 -1.03 24.76 -12.09
C GLY A 3 -2.13 24.84 -13.15
N CYS A 4 -2.01 24.05 -14.21
CA CYS A 4 -3.11 23.81 -15.13
C CYS A 4 -4.30 23.20 -14.35
N PRO A 5 -5.52 23.77 -14.41
CA PRO A 5 -6.68 23.30 -13.62
C PRO A 5 -6.96 21.80 -13.74
N GLY A 6 -6.71 21.20 -14.91
CA GLY A 6 -6.87 19.77 -15.14
C GLY A 6 -5.89 18.90 -14.35
N SER A 7 -4.72 19.42 -13.96
CA SER A 7 -3.77 18.69 -13.11
C SER A 7 -4.32 18.53 -11.70
N THR A 8 -4.92 19.57 -11.12
CA THR A 8 -5.52 19.50 -9.78
C THR A 8 -6.74 18.57 -9.78
N ALA A 9 -7.60 18.69 -10.79
CA ALA A 9 -8.77 17.83 -10.94
C ALA A 9 -8.38 16.34 -11.03
N GLY A 10 -7.31 16.01 -11.76
CA GLY A 10 -6.85 14.63 -11.88
C GLY A 10 -6.29 14.05 -10.58
N TRP A 11 -5.53 14.82 -9.79
CA TRP A 11 -5.06 14.38 -8.47
C TRP A 11 -6.21 14.22 -7.46
N LEU A 12 -7.18 15.14 -7.47
CA LEU A 12 -8.37 15.04 -6.63
C LEU A 12 -9.19 13.79 -6.99
N ALA A 13 -9.38 13.52 -8.28
CA ALA A 13 -10.08 12.31 -8.72
C ALA A 13 -9.38 11.03 -8.24
N LEU A 14 -8.04 10.98 -8.21
CA LEU A 14 -7.33 9.84 -7.63
C LEU A 14 -7.65 9.67 -6.13
N LEU A 15 -7.65 10.76 -5.34
CA LEU A 15 -7.98 10.69 -3.91
C LEU A 15 -9.41 10.23 -3.66
N VAL A 16 -10.37 10.78 -4.42
CA VAL A 16 -11.78 10.37 -4.36
C VAL A 16 -11.91 8.88 -4.67
N GLY A 17 -11.22 8.39 -5.70
CA GLY A 17 -11.24 6.97 -6.04
C GLY A 17 -10.65 6.07 -4.95
N CYS A 18 -9.63 6.51 -4.21
CA CYS A 18 -9.14 5.78 -3.03
C CYS A 18 -10.22 5.70 -1.95
N LEU A 19 -10.84 6.84 -1.61
CA LEU A 19 -11.88 6.91 -0.59
C LEU A 19 -13.11 6.05 -0.94
N GLU A 20 -13.59 6.14 -2.19
CA GLU A 20 -14.71 5.32 -2.67
C GLU A 20 -14.40 3.82 -2.54
N TYR A 21 -13.17 3.41 -2.83
CA TYR A 21 -12.77 2.02 -2.70
C TYR A 21 -12.70 1.57 -1.24
N ASP A 22 -12.13 2.38 -0.36
CA ASP A 22 -12.06 2.10 1.09
C ASP A 22 -13.45 2.01 1.72
N LEU A 23 -14.42 2.79 1.22
CA LEU A 23 -15.84 2.72 1.59
C LEU A 23 -16.59 1.53 0.94
N GLY A 24 -15.92 0.69 0.15
CA GLY A 24 -16.52 -0.46 -0.52
C GLY A 24 -17.31 -0.15 -1.80
N GLN A 25 -17.29 1.10 -2.27
CA GLN A 25 -18.02 1.57 -3.46
C GLN A 25 -17.28 1.24 -4.76
N ARG A 26 -17.06 -0.06 -5.02
CA ARG A 26 -16.16 -0.56 -6.09
C ARG A 26 -16.45 -0.01 -7.49
N GLN A 27 -17.72 0.16 -7.84
CA GLN A 27 -18.11 0.66 -9.17
C GLN A 27 -17.80 2.16 -9.31
N ALA A 28 -18.09 2.95 -8.27
CA ALA A 28 -17.77 4.37 -8.22
C ALA A 28 -16.26 4.57 -8.31
N ALA A 29 -15.50 3.86 -7.47
CA ALA A 29 -14.04 3.91 -7.46
C ALA A 29 -13.41 3.66 -8.84
N GLU A 30 -13.88 2.63 -9.56
CA GLU A 30 -13.40 2.34 -10.91
C GLU A 30 -13.80 3.42 -11.94
N ALA A 31 -15.00 4.00 -11.82
CA ALA A 31 -15.44 5.10 -12.66
C ALA A 31 -14.56 6.34 -12.44
N THR A 32 -14.35 6.74 -11.18
CA THR A 32 -13.52 7.88 -10.78
C THR A 32 -12.06 7.69 -11.20
N ARG A 33 -11.50 6.48 -11.03
CA ARG A 33 -10.16 6.12 -11.51
C ARG A 33 -10.03 6.26 -13.03
N ARG A 34 -11.06 5.91 -13.81
CA ARG A 34 -11.08 6.12 -15.27
C ARG A 34 -11.15 7.60 -15.64
N SER A 35 -11.89 8.41 -14.89
CA SER A 35 -11.91 9.86 -15.06
C SER A 35 -10.53 10.48 -14.80
N ALA A 36 -9.86 10.09 -13.71
CA ALA A 36 -8.48 10.50 -13.43
C ALA A 36 -7.52 10.13 -14.57
N LEU A 37 -7.68 8.92 -15.15
CA LEU A 37 -6.88 8.49 -16.30
C LEU A 37 -7.14 9.36 -17.54
N SER A 38 -8.37 9.79 -17.80
CA SER A 38 -8.69 10.71 -18.91
C SER A 38 -8.02 12.06 -18.70
N LEU A 39 -8.23 12.66 -17.53
CA LEU A 39 -7.64 13.95 -17.15
C LEU A 39 -6.11 13.90 -17.24
N GLY A 40 -5.49 12.82 -16.75
CA GLY A 40 -4.05 12.61 -16.85
C GLY A 40 -3.53 12.55 -18.28
N ARG A 41 -4.31 12.03 -19.24
CA ARG A 41 -3.97 12.04 -20.67
C ARG A 41 -4.08 13.44 -21.25
N GLU A 42 -5.17 14.14 -20.95
CA GLU A 42 -5.43 15.49 -21.44
C GLU A 42 -4.33 16.47 -21.01
N VAL A 43 -3.85 16.37 -19.77
CA VAL A 43 -2.79 17.26 -19.25
C VAL A 43 -1.37 16.68 -19.38
N GLY A 44 -1.21 15.49 -19.98
CA GLY A 44 0.08 14.83 -20.16
C GLY A 44 0.81 14.44 -18.86
N SER A 45 0.08 14.30 -17.74
CA SER A 45 0.68 14.01 -16.43
C SER A 45 1.00 12.53 -16.24
N SER A 46 2.27 12.18 -16.35
CA SER A 46 2.75 10.80 -16.10
C SER A 46 2.49 10.32 -14.68
N GLY A 47 2.47 11.23 -13.69
CA GLY A 47 2.14 10.92 -12.30
C GLY A 47 0.70 10.45 -12.14
N ILE A 48 -0.27 11.22 -12.67
CA ILE A 48 -1.69 10.88 -12.59
C ILE A 48 -1.96 9.55 -13.32
N LEU A 49 -1.37 9.39 -14.51
CA LEU A 49 -1.49 8.13 -15.28
C LEU A 49 -0.94 6.94 -14.49
N GLY A 50 0.24 7.09 -13.88
CA GLY A 50 0.88 6.05 -13.09
C GLY A 50 0.02 5.59 -11.92
N TRP A 51 -0.52 6.53 -11.14
CA TRP A 51 -1.38 6.23 -9.99
C TRP A 51 -2.74 5.66 -10.39
N ALA A 52 -3.34 6.15 -11.49
CA ALA A 52 -4.57 5.55 -12.02
C ALA A 52 -4.38 4.08 -12.45
N HIS A 53 -3.17 3.68 -12.87
CA HIS A 53 -2.83 2.29 -13.16
C HIS A 53 -2.52 1.48 -11.90
N GLU A 54 -1.86 2.07 -10.92
CA GLU A 54 -1.61 1.44 -9.62
C GLU A 54 -2.92 1.12 -8.91
N MET A 55 -3.85 2.07 -8.83
CA MET A 55 -5.18 1.86 -8.24
C MET A 55 -5.93 0.70 -8.91
N ARG A 56 -5.82 0.55 -10.24
CA ARG A 56 -6.44 -0.58 -10.94
C ARG A 56 -5.87 -1.92 -10.47
N ALA A 57 -4.57 -2.00 -10.21
CA ALA A 57 -3.94 -3.20 -9.70
C ALA A 57 -4.35 -3.47 -8.25
N TRP A 58 -4.38 -2.44 -7.41
CA TRP A 58 -4.87 -2.52 -6.04
C TRP A 58 -6.33 -2.98 -5.96
N PHE A 59 -7.23 -2.38 -6.74
CA PHE A 59 -8.66 -2.73 -6.80
C PHE A 59 -8.93 -4.16 -7.28
N ALA A 60 -7.95 -4.75 -7.97
CA ALA A 60 -8.03 -6.11 -8.47
C ALA A 60 -7.51 -7.15 -7.48
N LEU A 61 -6.89 -6.74 -6.37
CA LEU A 61 -6.42 -7.69 -5.36
C LEU A 61 -7.63 -8.40 -4.72
N PRO A 62 -7.65 -9.74 -4.71
CA PRO A 62 -8.69 -10.47 -4.02
C PRO A 62 -8.59 -10.22 -2.51
N PRO A 63 -9.71 -10.35 -1.76
CA PRO A 63 -9.65 -10.49 -0.31
C PRO A 63 -8.67 -11.62 0.06
N ALA A 64 -8.02 -11.51 1.22
CA ALA A 64 -6.99 -12.45 1.67
C ALA A 64 -7.43 -13.94 1.73
N THR A 65 -8.72 -14.22 1.58
CA THR A 65 -9.36 -15.53 1.69
C THR A 65 -9.64 -16.27 0.36
N THR A 66 -9.39 -15.68 -0.82
CA THR A 66 -9.68 -16.33 -2.11
C THR A 66 -8.48 -16.35 -3.05
N GLY A 67 -7.57 -17.31 -2.85
CA GLY A 67 -6.42 -17.55 -3.73
C GLY A 67 -6.82 -18.37 -4.95
N ALA A 68 -7.33 -17.74 -6.02
CA ALA A 68 -7.44 -18.41 -7.34
C ALA A 68 -7.67 -17.51 -8.57
N GLN A 69 -7.97 -16.19 -8.46
CA GLN A 69 -8.49 -15.42 -9.61
C GLN A 69 -7.64 -14.22 -10.09
N SER A 70 -6.37 -14.09 -9.67
CA SER A 70 -5.62 -12.82 -9.82
C SER A 70 -4.70 -12.67 -11.05
N GLN A 71 -4.66 -13.60 -12.00
CA GLN A 71 -3.61 -13.57 -13.06
C GLN A 71 -3.79 -12.47 -14.14
N ARG A 72 -5.01 -11.98 -14.42
CA ARG A 72 -5.26 -11.22 -15.68
C ARG A 72 -5.35 -9.68 -15.56
N ARG A 73 -5.22 -9.09 -14.36
CA ARG A 73 -5.45 -7.64 -14.16
C ARG A 73 -4.20 -6.80 -13.85
N MET A 74 -3.02 -7.41 -13.67
CA MET A 74 -1.79 -6.73 -13.23
C MET A 74 -0.80 -6.34 -14.34
N ALA A 75 -1.16 -6.50 -15.61
CA ALA A 75 -0.29 -6.12 -16.73
C ALA A 75 -0.35 -4.60 -17.01
N ALA A 76 0.12 -3.78 -16.08
CA ALA A 76 0.50 -2.39 -16.35
C ALA A 76 2.02 -2.30 -16.24
N ARG A 77 2.68 -1.77 -17.29
CA ARG A 77 4.13 -1.52 -17.29
C ARG A 77 4.34 -0.04 -16.99
N PRO A 78 4.47 0.36 -15.71
CA PRO A 78 4.64 1.77 -15.37
C PRO A 78 5.93 2.30 -15.99
N ARG A 79 5.90 3.56 -16.44
CA ARG A 79 7.12 4.29 -16.77
C ARG A 79 7.99 4.34 -15.52
N ARG A 80 9.28 3.98 -15.66
CA ARG A 80 10.25 3.76 -14.58
C ARG A 80 10.41 4.90 -13.55
N ALA A 81 9.97 6.12 -13.88
CA ALA A 81 10.22 7.32 -13.07
C ALA A 81 9.08 7.73 -12.10
N ALA A 82 7.91 7.09 -12.12
CA ALA A 82 6.79 7.50 -11.25
C ALA A 82 6.81 6.78 -9.89
N THR A 83 6.49 7.48 -8.80
CA THR A 83 6.35 6.92 -7.44
C THR A 83 5.36 5.76 -7.37
N ALA A 84 4.31 5.82 -8.20
CA ALA A 84 3.36 4.73 -8.42
C ALA A 84 4.01 3.39 -8.82
N CYS A 85 5.17 3.42 -9.50
CA CYS A 85 5.89 2.21 -9.89
C CYS A 85 6.28 1.36 -8.67
N ARG A 86 6.74 2.01 -7.58
CA ARG A 86 7.18 1.31 -6.36
C ARG A 86 6.03 0.66 -5.64
N GLN A 87 4.92 1.38 -5.48
CA GLN A 87 3.72 0.81 -4.90
C GLN A 87 3.16 -0.31 -5.78
N LEU A 88 3.17 -0.16 -7.12
CA LEU A 88 2.74 -1.23 -8.02
C LEU A 88 3.59 -2.51 -7.89
N VAL A 89 4.91 -2.38 -7.72
CA VAL A 89 5.79 -3.53 -7.44
C VAL A 89 5.41 -4.19 -6.11
N ALA A 90 5.14 -3.39 -5.08
CA ALA A 90 4.68 -3.89 -3.79
C ALA A 90 3.30 -4.59 -3.88
N GLN A 91 2.35 -4.04 -4.65
CA GLN A 91 1.06 -4.70 -4.91
C GLN A 91 1.23 -6.01 -5.66
N LYS A 92 2.19 -6.09 -6.59
CA LYS A 92 2.55 -7.35 -7.24
C LYS A 92 3.07 -8.37 -6.24
N ALA A 93 3.94 -7.98 -5.32
CA ALA A 93 4.41 -8.88 -4.25
C ALA A 93 3.23 -9.36 -3.38
N LYS A 94 2.31 -8.47 -3.00
CA LYS A 94 1.07 -8.80 -2.27
C LYS A 94 0.19 -9.82 -3.00
N ALA A 95 0.09 -9.71 -4.33
CA ALA A 95 -0.62 -10.69 -5.13
C ALA A 95 0.10 -12.05 -5.12
N LEU A 96 1.42 -12.06 -5.32
CA LEU A 96 2.25 -13.28 -5.32
C LEU A 96 2.20 -14.01 -3.98
N ALA A 97 2.24 -13.27 -2.87
CA ALA A 97 2.07 -13.80 -1.51
C ALA A 97 0.72 -14.53 -1.36
N ARG A 98 -0.37 -13.90 -1.80
CA ARG A 98 -1.73 -14.51 -1.79
C ARG A 98 -1.86 -15.73 -2.70
N MET A 99 -1.00 -15.85 -3.71
CA MET A 99 -0.92 -17.01 -4.61
C MET A 99 0.03 -18.11 -4.09
N GLY A 100 0.69 -17.93 -2.93
CA GLY A 100 1.70 -18.86 -2.42
C GLY A 100 2.99 -18.91 -3.25
N ARG A 101 3.24 -17.92 -4.12
CA ARG A 101 4.44 -17.84 -4.97
C ARG A 101 5.58 -17.13 -4.24
N ASN A 102 6.07 -17.75 -3.17
CA ASN A 102 6.96 -17.11 -2.19
C ASN A 102 8.29 -16.62 -2.81
N ASP A 103 8.97 -17.43 -3.62
CA ASP A 103 10.24 -17.03 -4.24
C ASP A 103 10.09 -15.80 -5.16
N GLU A 104 8.99 -15.75 -5.90
CA GLU A 104 8.71 -14.63 -6.80
C GLU A 104 8.27 -13.39 -6.03
N MET A 105 7.54 -13.56 -4.94
CA MET A 105 7.23 -12.48 -4.01
C MET A 105 8.53 -11.87 -3.47
N LEU A 106 9.47 -12.68 -2.95
CA LEU A 106 10.76 -12.20 -2.43
C LEU A 106 11.56 -11.44 -3.48
N LYS A 107 11.73 -12.01 -4.69
CA LYS A 107 12.40 -11.33 -5.81
C LYS A 107 11.71 -10.02 -6.19
N THR A 108 10.39 -9.97 -6.09
CA THR A 108 9.62 -8.75 -6.39
C THR A 108 9.82 -7.69 -5.31
N LEU A 109 9.85 -8.07 -4.02
CA LEU A 109 10.14 -7.15 -2.92
C LEU A 109 11.56 -6.59 -3.00
N GLU A 110 12.54 -7.44 -3.32
CA GLU A 110 13.94 -7.02 -3.50
C GLU A 110 14.06 -6.01 -4.66
N HIS A 111 13.44 -6.31 -5.81
CA HIS A 111 13.45 -5.38 -6.92
C HIS A 111 12.80 -4.03 -6.58
N GLY A 112 11.72 -4.01 -5.81
CA GLY A 112 11.12 -2.75 -5.38
C GLY A 112 11.97 -1.97 -4.37
N ARG A 113 12.76 -2.65 -3.53
CA ARG A 113 13.76 -2.01 -2.65
C ARG A 113 14.85 -1.34 -3.47
N VAL A 114 15.44 -2.05 -4.43
CA VAL A 114 16.44 -1.47 -5.36
C VAL A 114 15.92 -0.23 -6.08
N LEU A 115 14.64 -0.25 -6.52
CA LEU A 115 14.00 0.91 -7.14
C LEU A 115 13.79 2.09 -6.18
N LEU A 116 13.63 1.82 -4.88
CA LEU A 116 13.46 2.84 -3.85
C LEU A 116 14.78 3.47 -3.47
N ASP A 117 15.82 2.65 -3.24
CA ASP A 117 17.16 3.11 -2.83
C ASP A 117 17.87 3.90 -3.93
N GLY A 118 17.48 3.67 -5.19
CA GLY A 118 17.99 4.44 -6.34
C GLY A 118 17.40 5.86 -6.47
N MET A 119 16.58 6.34 -5.54
CA MET A 119 15.95 7.67 -5.60
C MET A 119 16.24 8.52 -4.37
N PRO A 120 16.19 9.87 -4.50
CA PRO A 120 16.24 10.76 -3.35
C PRO A 120 15.10 10.45 -2.36
N TYR A 121 15.37 10.69 -1.09
CA TYR A 121 14.34 10.62 -0.05
C TYR A 121 13.19 11.62 -0.37
N PRO A 122 11.91 11.25 -0.20
CA PRO A 122 10.80 12.14 -0.50
C PRO A 122 10.79 13.45 0.29
N ASP A 123 10.57 14.58 -0.38
CA ASP A 123 10.42 15.90 0.25
C ASP A 123 9.14 16.01 1.11
N ASN A 124 8.10 15.26 0.74
CA ASN A 124 6.82 15.21 1.45
C ASN A 124 6.34 13.75 1.58
N VAL A 125 6.61 13.15 2.73
CA VAL A 125 6.19 11.79 3.08
C VAL A 125 4.70 11.68 3.39
N GLU A 126 4.02 12.81 3.61
CA GLU A 126 2.58 12.86 3.89
C GLU A 126 1.71 12.75 2.64
N ASN A 127 2.31 12.98 1.47
CA ASN A 127 1.59 12.85 0.21
C ASN A 127 1.23 11.37 -0.04
N HIS A 128 -0.06 11.07 -0.11
CA HIS A 128 -0.59 9.73 -0.37
C HIS A 128 -0.01 9.08 -1.64
N PHE A 129 0.29 9.90 -2.66
CA PHE A 129 0.88 9.49 -3.94
C PHE A 129 2.41 9.51 -3.95
N MET A 130 3.02 9.43 -2.77
CA MET A 130 4.44 9.17 -2.57
C MET A 130 4.64 7.81 -1.87
N VAL A 131 5.83 7.26 -2.08
CA VAL A 131 6.27 6.01 -1.45
C VAL A 131 7.64 6.27 -0.85
N ASP A 132 7.66 6.37 0.46
CA ASP A 132 8.84 6.44 1.33
C ASP A 132 9.27 5.04 1.82
N PRO A 133 10.47 4.88 2.41
CA PRO A 133 10.94 3.62 2.98
C PRO A 133 9.96 2.95 3.94
N SER A 134 9.40 3.69 4.90
CA SER A 134 8.45 3.12 5.87
C SER A 134 7.16 2.64 5.20
N LYS A 135 6.64 3.34 4.18
CA LYS A 135 5.49 2.84 3.40
C LYS A 135 5.82 1.55 2.64
N TYR A 136 7.06 1.40 2.19
CA TYR A 136 7.49 0.18 1.54
C TYR A 136 7.59 -0.98 2.53
N ASP A 137 8.12 -0.74 3.73
CA ASP A 137 8.16 -1.71 4.83
C ASP A 137 6.75 -2.16 5.23
N PHE A 138 5.78 -1.25 5.27
CA PHE A 138 4.37 -1.57 5.47
C PHE A 138 3.83 -2.58 4.45
N TYR A 139 4.21 -2.47 3.16
CA TYR A 139 3.80 -3.46 2.17
C TYR A 139 4.55 -4.79 2.30
N ALA A 140 5.84 -4.74 2.61
CA ALA A 140 6.67 -5.94 2.80
C ALA A 140 6.19 -6.76 4.01
N MET A 141 5.89 -6.08 5.11
CA MET A 141 5.28 -6.62 6.33
C MET A 141 4.02 -7.47 6.00
N ASP A 142 3.08 -6.91 5.23
CA ASP A 142 1.86 -7.62 4.80
C ASP A 142 2.19 -8.90 4.00
N CYS A 143 3.20 -8.83 3.13
CA CYS A 143 3.64 -9.98 2.34
C CYS A 143 4.20 -11.09 3.24
N TYR A 144 5.11 -10.76 4.16
CA TYR A 144 5.70 -11.73 5.09
C TYR A 144 4.67 -12.34 6.02
N ARG A 145 3.73 -11.52 6.53
CA ARG A 145 2.58 -12.03 7.28
C ARG A 145 1.78 -13.04 6.48
N GLN A 146 1.48 -12.74 5.22
CA GLN A 146 0.68 -13.61 4.36
C GLN A 146 1.34 -14.98 4.14
N VAL A 147 2.68 -15.03 3.98
CA VAL A 147 3.40 -16.28 3.71
C VAL A 147 3.86 -17.05 4.95
N GLY A 148 3.63 -16.51 6.16
CA GLY A 148 4.00 -17.19 7.41
C GLY A 148 5.39 -16.86 7.95
N GLU A 149 6.10 -15.89 7.37
CA GLU A 149 7.42 -15.43 7.82
C GLU A 149 7.27 -14.51 9.04
N ASN A 150 6.89 -15.09 10.17
CA ASN A 150 6.48 -14.39 11.39
C ASN A 150 7.56 -13.44 11.94
N ARG A 151 8.84 -13.85 11.92
CA ARG A 151 9.94 -13.03 12.43
C ARG A 151 10.07 -11.71 11.67
N LEU A 152 10.16 -11.78 10.34
CA LEU A 152 10.27 -10.58 9.48
C LEU A 152 9.00 -9.73 9.53
N ALA A 153 7.82 -10.37 9.57
CA ALA A 153 6.56 -9.66 9.72
C ALA A 153 6.52 -8.85 11.03
N ARG A 154 7.00 -9.42 12.14
CA ARG A 154 7.09 -8.74 13.44
C ARG A 154 8.07 -7.57 13.41
N GLU A 155 9.31 -7.80 12.98
CA GLU A 155 10.37 -6.78 12.92
C GLU A 155 9.92 -5.56 12.09
N LEU A 156 9.33 -5.79 10.92
CA LEU A 156 8.83 -4.71 10.07
C LEU A 156 7.59 -4.03 10.66
N SER A 157 6.70 -4.76 11.34
CA SER A 157 5.54 -4.14 12.00
C SER A 157 5.97 -3.14 13.08
N GLU A 158 6.96 -3.52 13.90
CA GLU A 158 7.49 -2.65 14.93
C GLU A 158 8.17 -1.42 14.31
N GLU A 159 8.91 -1.57 13.21
CA GLU A 159 9.51 -0.44 12.51
C GLU A 159 8.46 0.48 11.88
N VAL A 160 7.41 -0.08 11.28
CA VAL A 160 6.30 0.70 10.71
C VAL A 160 5.61 1.52 11.80
N ILE A 161 5.39 0.95 12.99
CA ILE A 161 4.83 1.68 14.13
C ILE A 161 5.79 2.78 14.56
N ARG A 162 7.06 2.46 14.81
CA ARG A 162 8.09 3.46 15.21
C ARG A 162 8.17 4.62 14.22
N ALA A 163 8.24 4.34 12.92
CA ALA A 163 8.34 5.36 11.88
C ALA A 163 7.03 6.15 11.66
N SER A 164 5.89 5.62 12.15
CA SER A 164 4.58 6.28 12.06
C SER A 164 4.21 7.03 13.34
N THR A 165 5.06 7.03 14.36
CA THR A 165 4.85 7.71 15.64
C THR A 165 5.97 8.73 15.85
N ASP A 166 5.62 9.96 16.20
CA ASP A 166 6.64 10.99 16.46
C ASP A 166 7.20 10.95 17.90
N PHE A 167 8.14 11.84 18.18
CA PHE A 167 8.80 11.94 19.48
C PHE A 167 7.86 12.36 20.63
N GLN A 168 6.66 12.86 20.33
CA GLN A 168 5.63 13.18 21.31
C GLN A 168 4.59 12.05 21.46
N ASN A 169 4.85 10.89 20.85
CA ASN A 169 3.93 9.76 20.72
C ASN A 169 2.66 10.06 19.90
N HIS A 170 2.70 11.07 19.02
CA HIS A 170 1.59 11.34 18.12
C HIS A 170 1.63 10.39 16.91
N GLU A 171 0.50 9.72 16.65
CA GLU A 171 0.33 8.84 15.50
C GLU A 171 0.13 9.63 14.21
N ARG A 172 1.08 9.52 13.27
CA ARG A 172 1.03 10.20 11.96
C ARG A 172 0.24 9.45 10.92
N TRP A 173 0.37 8.12 10.91
CA TRP A 173 -0.25 7.24 9.91
C TRP A 173 -1.14 6.18 10.55
N PRO A 174 -2.32 6.55 11.10
CA PRO A 174 -3.17 5.64 11.87
C PRO A 174 -3.49 4.33 11.13
N MET A 175 -3.73 4.39 9.81
CA MET A 175 -3.98 3.18 9.02
C MET A 175 -2.76 2.26 8.89
N ARG A 176 -1.54 2.81 8.81
CA ARG A 176 -0.31 1.99 8.77
C ARG A 176 -0.08 1.32 10.13
N ILE A 177 -0.31 2.07 11.20
CA ILE A 177 -0.21 1.57 12.58
C ILE A 177 -1.24 0.46 12.81
N ALA A 178 -2.50 0.67 12.44
CA ALA A 178 -3.56 -0.33 12.58
C ALA A 178 -3.22 -1.64 11.88
N GLU A 179 -2.74 -1.61 10.62
CA GLU A 179 -2.36 -2.81 9.88
C GLU A 179 -1.12 -3.50 10.48
N ALA A 180 -0.16 -2.74 11.00
CA ALA A 180 0.99 -3.29 11.72
C ALA A 180 0.57 -3.98 13.01
N GLN A 181 -0.38 -3.40 13.76
CA GLN A 181 -0.99 -4.02 14.92
C GLN A 181 -1.74 -5.30 14.53
N VAL A 182 -2.53 -5.31 13.44
CA VAL A 182 -3.16 -6.54 12.90
C VAL A 182 -2.10 -7.60 12.60
N THR A 183 -0.97 -7.20 12.01
CA THR A 183 0.12 -8.11 11.68
C THR A 183 0.72 -8.76 12.92
N LEU A 184 1.04 -7.97 13.93
CA LEU A 184 1.53 -8.46 15.22
C LEU A 184 0.52 -9.39 15.89
N GLY A 185 -0.78 -9.08 15.80
CA GLY A 185 -1.84 -9.93 16.32
C GLY A 185 -1.89 -11.30 15.63
N VAL A 186 -1.75 -11.34 14.29
CA VAL A 186 -1.69 -12.59 13.52
C VAL A 186 -0.44 -13.40 13.87
N VAL A 187 0.71 -12.75 14.02
CA VAL A 187 1.96 -13.41 14.43
C VAL A 187 1.82 -14.02 15.83
N ALA A 188 1.34 -13.24 16.80
CA ALA A 188 1.11 -13.71 18.17
C ALA A 188 0.13 -14.89 18.21
N ALA A 189 -0.95 -14.84 17.44
CA ALA A 189 -1.91 -15.94 17.36
C ALA A 189 -1.29 -17.23 16.81
N ARG A 190 -0.43 -17.15 15.79
CA ARG A 190 0.29 -18.31 15.23
C ARG A 190 1.29 -18.92 16.23
N GLU A 191 1.83 -18.11 17.12
CA GLU A 191 2.76 -18.53 18.18
C GLU A 191 2.04 -19.05 19.43
N GLY A 192 0.70 -19.03 19.46
CA GLY A 192 -0.10 -19.47 20.60
C GLY A 192 -0.29 -18.41 21.70
N ASN A 193 0.18 -17.19 21.48
CA ASN A 193 0.12 -16.08 22.43
C ASN A 193 -1.22 -15.33 22.31
N LEU A 194 -2.31 -15.97 22.76
CA LEU A 194 -3.68 -15.48 22.55
C LEU A 194 -3.93 -14.09 23.17
N ASP A 195 -3.44 -13.85 24.38
CA ASP A 195 -3.64 -12.56 25.07
C ASP A 195 -2.98 -11.40 24.33
N GLU A 196 -1.75 -11.62 23.83
CA GLU A 196 -1.07 -10.64 22.98
C GLU A 196 -1.85 -10.41 21.68
N ALA A 197 -2.31 -11.49 21.03
CA ALA A 197 -3.07 -11.39 19.79
C ALA A 197 -4.33 -10.52 19.96
N ILE A 198 -5.07 -10.71 21.05
CA ILE A 198 -6.25 -9.90 21.40
C ILE A 198 -5.84 -8.45 21.69
N GLY A 199 -4.75 -8.24 22.43
CA GLY A 199 -4.22 -6.91 22.74
C GLY A 199 -3.88 -6.10 21.48
N TYR A 200 -3.17 -6.73 20.55
CA TYR A 200 -2.86 -6.15 19.23
C TYR A 200 -4.13 -5.86 18.42
N GLY A 201 -5.07 -6.81 18.37
CA GLY A 201 -6.35 -6.63 17.67
C GLY A 201 -7.18 -5.46 18.21
N ARG A 202 -7.22 -5.28 19.53
CA ARG A 202 -7.92 -4.14 20.16
C ARG A 202 -7.29 -2.80 19.80
N ARG A 203 -5.95 -2.71 19.81
CA ARG A 203 -5.24 -1.49 19.39
C ARG A 203 -5.52 -1.17 17.92
N ALA A 204 -5.52 -2.17 17.05
CA ALA A 204 -5.81 -1.97 15.63
C ALA A 204 -7.21 -1.41 15.36
N LEU A 205 -8.21 -1.79 16.17
CA LEU A 205 -9.60 -1.33 16.02
C LEU A 205 -9.85 0.06 16.63
N ASN A 206 -8.93 0.55 17.47
CA ASN A 206 -9.02 1.86 18.12
C ASN A 206 -7.87 2.80 17.71
N PRO A 207 -7.66 3.09 16.42
CA PRO A 207 -6.49 3.83 15.93
C PRO A 207 -6.50 5.34 16.25
N LEU A 208 -7.39 5.83 17.12
CA LEU A 208 -7.58 7.27 17.39
C LEU A 208 -7.82 7.61 18.88
N VAL A 209 -7.48 6.71 19.80
CA VAL A 209 -7.66 6.96 21.24
C VAL A 209 -6.34 6.74 21.97
N ASN A 210 -5.43 7.72 21.86
CA ASN A 210 -4.42 8.06 22.86
C ASN A 210 -3.99 9.51 22.64
#